data_AF-A0A563EIS7-F1
#
_entry.id   AF-A0A563EIS7-F1
#
_cell.length_a   1.000
_cell.length_b   1.000
_cell.length_c   1.000
_cell.angle_alpha   90.00
_cell.angle_beta   90.00
_cell.angle_gamma   90.00
#
_symmetry.space_group_name_H-M   'P 1'
#
loop_
_entity.id
_entity.type
_entity.pdbx_description
1 polymer ?
#
loop_
_entity_poly.entity_id
_entity_poly.type
_entity_poly.pdbx_seq_one_letter_code
_entity_poly.pdbx_strand_id
1 'polypeptide(L)'
;MKEAVWSLVGLIGGFALSTIWWYAVSHVWAPRLGFSDKISVLPDATSRSTYRVKVMNTGKRGVIDLSVDTRICYPGVSVYPGLDVPTIMFPLRVPVPNAKAMRLGPGEAWFFRLRMDELLEPDNSDTKAILATLYPVEAQRQGLTFEAMLKRSEGAYLQLRVLCYDQWSGARKYYESQPYKITDIVHGRFDGLEVVPFSADAGS
;
A
#
# COMPACT_ATOMS: atom_id res chain seq x y z
N MET A 1 -28.31 52.70 11.44
CA MET A 1 -27.60 51.85 12.44
C MET A 1 -28.10 50.40 12.41
N LYS A 2 -29.41 50.12 12.49
CA LYS A 2 -29.97 48.75 12.42
C LYS A 2 -29.57 47.98 11.14
N GLU A 3 -29.62 48.62 9.98
CA GLU A 3 -29.19 48.01 8.71
C GLU A 3 -27.73 47.56 8.72
N ALA A 4 -26.83 48.42 9.24
CA ALA A 4 -25.41 48.11 9.32
C ALA A 4 -25.12 46.92 10.26
N VAL A 5 -25.89 46.78 11.35
CA VAL A 5 -25.77 45.64 12.26
C VAL A 5 -26.19 44.34 11.56
N TRP A 6 -27.31 44.35 10.82
CA TRP A 6 -27.74 43.17 10.07
C TRP A 6 -26.76 42.78 8.95
N SER A 7 -26.20 43.76 8.25
CA SER A 7 -25.15 43.50 7.25
C SER A 7 -23.90 42.87 7.88
N LEU A 8 -23.48 43.36 9.05
CA LEU A 8 -22.32 42.82 9.76
C LEU A 8 -22.59 41.39 10.27
N VAL A 9 -23.76 41.13 10.82
CA VAL A 9 -24.18 39.79 11.25
C VAL A 9 -24.23 38.83 10.05
N GLY A 10 -24.78 39.26 8.92
CA GLY A 10 -24.81 38.48 7.68
C GLY A 10 -23.41 38.17 7.15
N LEU A 11 -22.50 39.16 7.18
CA LEU A 11 -21.10 38.98 6.76
C LEU A 11 -20.37 37.95 7.63
N ILE A 12 -20.46 38.11 8.96
CA ILE A 12 -19.81 37.19 9.91
C ILE A 12 -20.42 35.79 9.81
N GLY A 13 -21.75 35.69 9.72
CA GLY A 13 -22.46 34.43 9.56
C GLY A 13 -22.08 33.71 8.27
N GLY A 14 -22.00 34.46 7.16
CA GLY A 14 -21.55 33.93 5.87
C GLY A 14 -20.13 33.38 5.92
N PHE A 15 -19.20 34.13 6.53
CA PHE A 15 -17.81 33.69 6.70
C PHE A 15 -17.70 32.43 7.58
N ALA A 16 -18.45 32.38 8.68
CA ALA A 16 -18.47 31.23 9.57
C ALA A 16 -19.02 29.97 8.87
N LEU A 17 -20.16 30.08 8.18
CA LEU A 17 -20.75 28.97 7.43
C LEU A 17 -19.84 28.48 6.30
N SER A 18 -19.22 29.41 5.55
CA SER A 18 -18.25 29.07 4.51
C SER A 18 -17.07 28.28 5.09
N THR A 19 -16.53 28.72 6.24
CA THR A 19 -15.43 28.05 6.94
C THR A 19 -15.82 26.66 7.43
N ILE A 20 -17.00 26.51 8.04
CA ILE A 20 -17.52 25.21 8.51
C ILE A 20 -17.71 24.25 7.33
N TRP A 21 -18.30 24.75 6.24
CA TRP A 21 -18.51 23.96 5.04
C TRP A 21 -17.18 23.49 4.43
N TRP A 22 -16.23 24.41 4.27
CA TRP A 22 -14.90 24.09 3.77
C TRP A 22 -14.20 23.05 4.64
N TYR A 23 -14.29 23.17 5.97
CA TYR A 23 -13.70 22.21 6.90
C TYR A 23 -14.34 20.82 6.77
N ALA A 24 -15.67 20.75 6.72
CA ALA A 24 -16.40 19.49 6.57
C ALA A 24 -16.02 18.78 5.26
N VAL A 25 -16.00 19.52 4.14
CA VAL A 25 -15.66 19.01 2.81
C VAL A 25 -14.20 18.57 2.73
N SER A 26 -13.27 19.28 3.38
CA SER A 26 -11.84 19.03 3.21
C SER A 26 -11.27 18.01 4.19
N HIS A 27 -11.86 17.85 5.38
CA HIS A 27 -11.32 16.99 6.43
C HIS A 27 -12.25 15.87 6.87
N VAL A 28 -13.56 16.13 6.97
CA VAL A 28 -14.52 15.14 7.47
C VAL A 28 -14.97 14.19 6.37
N TRP A 29 -15.17 14.71 5.15
CA TRP A 29 -15.62 13.92 4.01
C TRP A 29 -14.50 13.55 3.04
N ALA A 30 -13.24 13.81 3.40
CA ALA A 30 -12.11 13.43 2.59
C ALA A 30 -12.08 11.91 2.33
N PRO A 31 -11.54 11.48 1.17
CA PRO A 31 -11.23 10.06 0.97
C PRO A 31 -10.24 9.58 2.03
N ARG A 32 -10.30 8.30 2.37
CA ARG A 32 -9.36 7.63 3.27
C ARG A 32 -9.11 6.22 2.76
N LEU A 33 -7.86 5.81 2.67
CA LEU A 33 -7.51 4.43 2.35
C LEU A 33 -7.02 3.74 3.62
N GLY A 34 -7.62 2.59 3.91
CA GLY A 34 -7.13 1.63 4.88
C GLY A 34 -6.40 0.50 4.17
N PHE A 35 -5.38 -0.03 4.83
CA PHE A 35 -4.58 -1.17 4.37
C PHE A 35 -4.88 -2.37 5.27
N SER A 36 -4.71 -3.59 4.75
CA SER A 36 -4.87 -4.77 5.59
C SER A 36 -3.83 -4.77 6.69
N ASP A 37 -4.17 -5.28 7.88
CA ASP A 37 -3.23 -5.35 9.00
C ASP A 37 -2.02 -6.26 8.68
N LYS A 38 -2.29 -7.31 7.90
CA LYS A 38 -1.37 -8.39 7.57
C LYS A 38 -1.32 -8.69 6.07
N ILE A 39 -0.34 -9.50 5.68
CA ILE A 39 -0.19 -10.05 4.34
C ILE A 39 -0.87 -11.43 4.32
N SER A 40 -1.85 -11.61 3.44
CA SER A 40 -2.54 -12.90 3.23
C SER A 40 -1.74 -13.76 2.27
N VAL A 41 -1.46 -14.99 2.67
CA VAL A 41 -0.89 -16.02 1.80
C VAL A 41 -1.97 -17.01 1.41
N LEU A 42 -2.14 -17.21 0.10
CA LEU A 42 -2.95 -18.30 -0.43
C LEU A 42 -2.07 -19.36 -1.08
N PRO A 43 -2.41 -20.66 -0.93
CA PRO A 43 -1.89 -21.68 -1.81
C PRO A 43 -2.46 -21.45 -3.21
N ASP A 44 -1.59 -21.33 -4.22
CA ASP A 44 -1.99 -21.37 -5.61
C ASP A 44 -2.07 -22.81 -6.12
N ALA A 45 -2.87 -23.05 -7.16
CA ALA A 45 -3.00 -24.36 -7.81
C ALA A 45 -1.66 -24.88 -8.37
N THR A 46 -0.69 -23.98 -8.59
CA THR A 46 0.66 -24.30 -9.08
C THR A 46 1.67 -24.62 -7.97
N SER A 47 1.21 -24.83 -6.73
CA SER A 47 2.05 -25.00 -5.53
C SER A 47 2.92 -23.78 -5.21
N ARG A 48 2.64 -22.62 -5.81
CA ARG A 48 3.28 -21.34 -5.46
C ARG A 48 2.45 -20.60 -4.42
N SER A 49 3.12 -19.92 -3.49
CA SER A 49 2.45 -19.03 -2.55
C SER A 49 2.08 -17.72 -3.25
N THR A 50 0.80 -17.32 -3.20
CA THR A 50 0.35 -16.00 -3.64
C THR A 50 0.22 -15.08 -2.45
N TYR A 51 1.10 -14.09 -2.34
CA TYR A 51 1.06 -13.06 -1.31
C TYR A 51 0.14 -11.93 -1.75
N ARG A 52 -0.75 -11.51 -0.86
CA ARG A 52 -1.74 -10.48 -1.14
C ARG A 52 -1.79 -9.45 -0.02
N VAL A 53 -1.97 -8.20 -0.41
CA VAL A 53 -2.27 -7.10 0.51
C VAL A 53 -3.56 -6.46 0.04
N LYS A 54 -4.45 -6.12 0.98
CA LYS A 54 -5.74 -5.50 0.64
C LYS A 54 -5.70 -4.01 0.96
N VAL A 55 -6.30 -3.22 0.09
CA VAL A 55 -6.53 -1.79 0.30
C VAL A 55 -8.02 -1.53 0.16
N MET A 56 -8.58 -0.75 1.07
CA MET A 56 -9.99 -0.44 1.11
C MET A 56 -10.19 1.06 1.27
N ASN A 57 -11.15 1.62 0.55
CA ASN A 57 -11.55 2.99 0.79
C ASN A 57 -12.47 3.05 2.01
N THR A 58 -11.93 3.48 3.14
CA THR A 58 -12.67 3.67 4.40
C THR A 58 -13.28 5.06 4.53
N GLY A 59 -13.01 5.93 3.55
CA GLY A 59 -13.56 7.29 3.49
C GLY A 59 -14.96 7.35 2.90
N LYS A 60 -15.50 8.57 2.86
CA LYS A 60 -16.84 8.85 2.30
C LYS A 60 -16.84 9.23 0.83
N ARG A 61 -15.66 9.45 0.24
CA ARG A 61 -15.48 9.83 -1.17
C ARG A 61 -14.66 8.80 -1.91
N GLY A 62 -14.97 8.64 -3.19
CA GLY A 62 -14.19 7.80 -4.07
C GLY A 62 -12.79 8.34 -4.33
N VAL A 63 -11.88 7.45 -4.66
CA VAL A 63 -10.57 7.78 -5.23
C VAL A 63 -10.49 7.22 -6.65
N ILE A 64 -9.73 7.91 -7.51
CA ILE A 64 -9.52 7.54 -8.91
C ILE A 64 -8.03 7.56 -9.25
N ASP A 65 -7.68 6.92 -10.36
CA ASP A 65 -6.31 6.89 -10.91
C ASP A 65 -5.30 6.42 -9.86
N LEU A 66 -5.57 5.22 -9.32
CA LEU A 66 -4.75 4.61 -8.29
C LEU A 66 -3.46 4.08 -8.92
N SER A 67 -2.34 4.62 -8.45
CA SER A 67 -0.99 4.13 -8.70
C SER A 67 -0.46 3.52 -7.41
N VAL A 68 -0.11 2.23 -7.46
CA VAL A 68 0.41 1.51 -6.32
C VAL A 68 1.86 1.15 -6.56
N ASP A 69 2.69 1.53 -5.60
CA ASP A 69 4.10 1.20 -5.54
C ASP A 69 4.34 0.34 -4.30
N THR A 70 5.16 -0.69 -4.44
CA THR A 70 5.57 -1.54 -3.31
C THR A 70 7.06 -1.47 -3.17
N ARG A 71 7.55 -1.38 -1.93
CA ARG A 71 8.98 -1.38 -1.66
C ARG A 71 9.34 -2.36 -0.56
N ILE A 72 10.42 -3.09 -0.74
CA ILE A 72 11.07 -3.85 0.33
C ILE A 72 12.23 -3.02 0.84
N CYS A 73 12.24 -2.75 2.14
CA CYS A 73 13.23 -1.94 2.83
C CYS A 73 14.14 -2.82 3.68
N TYR A 74 15.46 -2.61 3.58
CA TYR A 74 16.47 -3.29 4.38
C TYR A 74 17.27 -2.26 5.18
N PRO A 75 16.84 -1.95 6.41
CA PRO A 75 17.59 -1.06 7.28
C PRO A 75 18.98 -1.65 7.59
N GLY A 76 20.01 -0.81 7.61
CA GLY A 76 21.37 -1.17 8.02
C GLY A 76 22.14 -2.06 7.03
N VAL A 77 21.58 -2.37 5.86
CA VAL A 77 22.28 -3.12 4.82
C VAL A 77 22.89 -2.13 3.84
N SER A 78 24.21 -2.19 3.62
CA SER A 78 24.89 -1.46 2.55
C SER A 78 25.29 -2.43 1.44
N VAL A 79 24.87 -2.15 0.20
CA VAL A 79 25.23 -2.92 -1.00
C VAL A 79 26.32 -2.23 -1.80
N TYR A 80 26.47 -0.90 -1.64
CA TYR A 80 27.47 -0.13 -2.37
C TYR A 80 28.62 0.23 -1.43
N PRO A 81 29.83 -0.31 -1.65
CA PRO A 81 31.00 0.05 -0.86
C PRO A 81 31.22 1.55 -0.89
N GLY A 82 31.26 2.20 0.28
CA GLY A 82 31.47 3.65 0.41
C GLY A 82 30.21 4.52 0.35
N LEU A 83 29.03 3.93 0.12
CA LEU A 83 27.75 4.64 0.28
C LEU A 83 27.11 4.23 1.62
N ASP A 84 27.13 5.14 2.58
CA ASP A 84 26.54 4.93 3.90
C ASP A 84 25.03 5.23 3.85
N VAL A 85 24.29 4.35 3.16
CA VAL A 85 22.84 4.47 3.01
C VAL A 85 22.18 3.68 4.14
N PRO A 86 21.35 4.33 4.98
CA PRO A 86 20.77 3.66 6.15
C PRO A 86 19.73 2.59 5.76
N THR A 87 19.20 2.61 4.54
CA THR A 87 18.17 1.67 4.09
C THR A 87 18.21 1.50 2.58
N ILE A 88 18.28 0.25 2.12
CA ILE A 88 18.13 -0.08 0.69
C ILE A 88 16.65 -0.34 0.41
N MET A 89 16.17 0.20 -0.70
CA MET A 89 14.79 0.06 -1.14
C MET A 89 14.73 -0.68 -2.48
N PHE A 90 13.94 -1.74 -2.53
CA PHE A 90 13.68 -2.48 -3.76
C PHE A 90 12.25 -2.23 -4.20
N PRO A 91 12.03 -1.59 -5.36
CA PRO A 91 10.69 -1.49 -5.91
C PRO A 91 10.23 -2.89 -6.32
N LEU A 92 9.16 -3.35 -5.71
CA LEU A 92 8.39 -4.50 -6.18
C LEU A 92 7.32 -3.96 -7.13
N ARG A 93 7.23 -4.54 -8.33
CA ARG A 93 6.14 -4.20 -9.24
C ARG A 93 4.88 -4.92 -8.77
N VAL A 94 3.81 -4.14 -8.62
CA VAL A 94 2.47 -4.70 -8.46
C VAL A 94 1.84 -4.70 -9.85
N PRO A 95 1.48 -5.85 -10.43
CA PRO A 95 0.70 -5.85 -11.65
C PRO A 95 -0.61 -5.12 -11.36
N VAL A 96 -0.84 -4.02 -12.09
CA VAL A 96 -2.06 -3.22 -11.99
C VAL A 96 -2.95 -3.62 -13.17
N PRO A 97 -4.01 -4.43 -12.98
CA PRO A 97 -4.96 -4.76 -14.04
C PRO A 97 -5.55 -3.48 -14.65
N ASN A 98 -5.08 -3.07 -15.83
CA ASN A 98 -5.45 -1.82 -16.51
C ASN A 98 -5.30 -0.56 -15.64
N ALA A 99 -4.07 -0.04 -15.55
CA ALA A 99 -3.70 1.20 -14.88
C ALA A 99 -4.50 2.46 -15.26
N LYS A 100 -5.30 2.44 -16.35
CA LYS A 100 -6.00 3.63 -16.85
C LYS A 100 -7.29 4.00 -16.12
N ALA A 101 -7.82 3.17 -15.21
CA ALA A 101 -9.10 3.48 -14.58
C ALA A 101 -9.39 2.74 -13.26
N MET A 102 -8.41 2.56 -12.35
CA MET A 102 -8.84 2.19 -10.99
C MET A 102 -9.67 3.30 -10.40
N ARG A 103 -10.83 2.92 -9.91
CA ARG A 103 -11.65 3.71 -9.01
C ARG A 103 -11.94 2.84 -7.79
N LEU A 104 -11.81 3.41 -6.61
CA LEU A 104 -12.34 2.83 -5.37
C LEU A 104 -13.39 3.77 -4.80
N GLY A 105 -14.65 3.39 -4.93
CA GLY A 105 -15.77 4.01 -4.24
C GLY A 105 -15.72 3.80 -2.71
N PRO A 106 -16.53 4.52 -1.94
CA PRO A 106 -16.63 4.33 -0.49
C PRO A 106 -16.97 2.87 -0.12
N GLY A 107 -16.18 2.25 0.75
CA GLY A 107 -16.36 0.86 1.18
C GLY A 107 -15.83 -0.19 0.18
N GLU A 108 -15.44 0.21 -1.02
CA GLU A 108 -14.83 -0.70 -1.99
C GLU A 108 -13.40 -1.05 -1.60
N ALA A 109 -13.00 -2.27 -1.95
CA ALA A 109 -11.67 -2.78 -1.65
C ALA A 109 -11.07 -3.49 -2.85
N TRP A 110 -9.74 -3.54 -2.85
CA TRP A 110 -8.98 -4.23 -3.87
C TRP A 110 -7.80 -4.96 -3.25
N PHE A 111 -7.36 -6.02 -3.92
CA PHE A 111 -6.26 -6.85 -3.49
C PHE A 111 -5.11 -6.73 -4.49
N PHE A 112 -3.94 -6.46 -3.96
CA PHE A 112 -2.69 -6.42 -4.71
C PHE A 112 -1.97 -7.74 -4.53
N ARG A 113 -1.64 -8.39 -5.64
CA ARG A 113 -0.79 -9.59 -5.62
C ARG A 113 0.66 -9.14 -5.69
N LEU A 114 1.45 -9.56 -4.72
CA LEU A 114 2.89 -9.31 -4.71
C LEU A 114 3.53 -10.40 -5.58
N ARG A 115 4.07 -10.00 -6.73
CA ARG A 115 4.68 -10.92 -7.69
C ARG A 115 6.19 -10.88 -7.59
N MET A 116 6.75 -11.89 -6.94
CA MET A 116 8.19 -12.02 -6.74
C MET A 116 8.92 -12.47 -8.00
N ASP A 117 8.23 -13.19 -8.88
CA ASP A 117 8.74 -13.63 -10.17
C ASP A 117 9.14 -12.45 -11.07
N GLU A 118 8.38 -11.36 -11.01
CA GLU A 118 8.65 -10.14 -11.78
C GLU A 118 9.93 -9.41 -11.31
N LEU A 119 10.37 -9.57 -10.05
CA LEU A 119 11.67 -9.02 -9.59
C LEU A 119 12.86 -9.67 -10.28
N LEU A 120 12.70 -10.92 -10.72
CA LEU A 120 13.75 -11.72 -11.34
C LEU A 120 13.73 -11.61 -12.87
N GLU A 121 12.86 -10.78 -13.44
CA GLU A 121 12.73 -10.62 -14.88
C GLU A 121 13.99 -10.00 -15.53
N PRO A 122 14.33 -10.38 -16.78
CA PRO A 122 15.52 -9.93 -17.53
C PRO A 122 15.77 -8.42 -17.49
N ASP A 123 14.71 -7.63 -17.58
CA ASP A 123 14.78 -6.20 -17.89
C ASP A 123 15.16 -5.31 -16.69
N ASN A 124 15.39 -5.90 -15.51
CA ASN A 124 15.73 -5.16 -14.29
C ASN A 124 17.17 -5.45 -13.84
N SER A 125 18.15 -5.05 -14.66
CA SER A 125 19.58 -5.34 -14.44
C SER A 125 20.10 -4.90 -13.08
N ASP A 126 19.66 -3.72 -12.61
CA ASP A 126 20.13 -3.15 -11.35
C ASP A 126 19.58 -3.93 -10.16
N THR A 127 18.28 -4.24 -10.17
CA THR A 127 17.68 -5.08 -9.12
C THR A 127 18.33 -6.45 -9.09
N LYS A 128 18.68 -7.04 -10.24
CA LYS A 128 19.41 -8.31 -10.29
C LYS A 128 20.80 -8.23 -9.69
N ALA A 129 21.57 -7.18 -9.99
CA ALA A 129 22.91 -7.01 -9.43
C ALA A 129 22.85 -6.89 -7.90
N ILE A 130 21.90 -6.11 -7.39
CA ILE A 130 21.71 -5.94 -5.95
C ILE A 130 21.19 -7.25 -5.32
N LEU A 131 20.22 -7.93 -5.93
CA LEU A 131 19.72 -9.23 -5.45
C LEU A 131 20.80 -10.33 -5.48
N ALA A 132 21.64 -10.37 -6.51
CA ALA A 132 22.76 -11.31 -6.59
C ALA A 132 23.81 -11.03 -5.49
N THR A 133 23.98 -9.76 -5.10
CA THR A 133 24.83 -9.37 -3.98
C THR A 133 24.23 -9.78 -2.64
N LEU A 134 22.91 -9.61 -2.47
CA LEU A 134 22.23 -9.93 -1.22
C LEU A 134 21.94 -11.42 -1.04
N TYR A 135 21.67 -12.15 -2.11
CA TYR A 135 21.20 -13.54 -2.15
C TYR A 135 21.98 -14.39 -3.18
N PRO A 136 23.31 -14.54 -3.04
CA PRO A 136 24.13 -15.21 -4.05
C PRO A 136 23.74 -16.67 -4.31
N VAL A 137 23.21 -17.38 -3.30
CA VAL A 137 22.83 -18.80 -3.41
C VAL A 137 21.41 -18.96 -3.93
N GLU A 138 20.47 -18.16 -3.41
CA GLU A 138 19.04 -18.26 -3.73
C GLU A 138 18.72 -17.66 -5.10
N ALA A 139 19.43 -16.60 -5.52
CA ALA A 139 19.30 -16.02 -6.85
C ALA A 139 19.69 -17.01 -7.96
N GLN A 140 20.66 -17.90 -7.69
CA GLN A 140 21.08 -18.93 -8.64
C GLN A 140 20.10 -20.10 -8.72
N ARG A 141 19.36 -20.39 -7.65
CA ARG A 141 18.46 -21.55 -7.54
C ARG A 141 17.01 -21.28 -7.98
N GLN A 142 16.70 -20.08 -8.48
CA GLN A 142 15.34 -19.65 -8.85
C GLN A 142 14.30 -19.81 -7.72
N GLY A 143 14.77 -19.81 -6.46
CA GLY A 143 13.97 -20.17 -5.28
C GLY A 143 13.81 -19.04 -4.26
N LEU A 144 14.07 -17.80 -4.63
CA LEU A 144 13.95 -16.67 -3.70
C LEU A 144 12.48 -16.43 -3.34
N THR A 145 12.09 -16.80 -2.12
CA THR A 145 10.75 -16.54 -1.61
C THR A 145 10.64 -15.17 -0.96
N PHE A 146 9.42 -14.64 -0.85
CA PHE A 146 9.17 -13.37 -0.19
C PHE A 146 9.56 -13.39 1.30
N GLU A 147 9.34 -14.50 1.99
CA GLU A 147 9.77 -14.68 3.37
C GLU A 147 11.28 -14.70 3.48
N ALA A 148 11.99 -15.38 2.56
CA ALA A 148 13.45 -15.37 2.55
C ALA A 148 14.00 -13.95 2.42
N MET A 149 13.33 -13.11 1.61
CA MET A 149 13.68 -11.71 1.50
C MET A 149 13.49 -10.95 2.81
N LEU A 150 12.34 -11.10 3.47
CA LEU A 150 12.10 -10.43 4.75
C LEU A 150 12.91 -11.00 5.93
N LYS A 151 13.42 -12.23 5.85
CA LYS A 151 14.32 -12.82 6.87
C LYS A 151 15.76 -12.30 6.80
N ARG A 152 16.17 -11.70 5.68
CA ARG A 152 17.59 -11.46 5.40
C ARG A 152 18.26 -10.49 6.36
N SER A 153 17.54 -9.44 6.76
CA SER A 153 18.03 -8.43 7.70
C SER A 153 17.05 -8.31 8.86
N GLU A 154 17.60 -8.11 10.06
CA GLU A 154 16.80 -7.78 11.22
C GLU A 154 16.10 -6.44 10.98
N GLY A 155 14.77 -6.48 10.90
CA GLY A 155 13.97 -5.29 10.61
C GLY A 155 13.71 -5.03 9.12
N ALA A 156 13.99 -5.96 8.21
CA ALA A 156 13.49 -5.85 6.85
C ALA A 156 11.94 -5.84 6.84
N TYR A 157 11.36 -4.99 6.00
CA TYR A 157 9.90 -4.85 5.88
C TYR A 157 9.45 -4.52 4.46
N LEU A 158 8.22 -4.87 4.13
CA LEU A 158 7.51 -4.40 2.95
C LEU A 158 6.66 -3.19 3.29
N GLN A 159 6.55 -2.24 2.36
CA GLN A 159 5.61 -1.13 2.48
C GLN A 159 4.90 -0.86 1.16
N LEU A 160 3.60 -0.57 1.25
CA LEU A 160 2.76 -0.18 0.12
C LEU A 160 2.57 1.33 0.14
N ARG A 161 2.63 1.93 -1.05
CA ARG A 161 2.37 3.34 -1.29
C ARG A 161 1.31 3.47 -2.35
N VAL A 162 0.30 4.28 -2.08
CA VAL A 162 -0.81 4.52 -2.99
C VAL A 162 -0.88 6.01 -3.28
N LEU A 163 -0.66 6.35 -4.54
CA LEU A 163 -0.93 7.67 -5.10
C LEU A 163 -2.27 7.61 -5.82
N CYS A 164 -3.14 8.58 -5.58
CA CYS A 164 -4.43 8.65 -6.27
C CYS A 164 -4.95 10.09 -6.29
N TYR A 165 -6.10 10.31 -6.93
CA TYR A 165 -6.82 11.58 -6.86
C TYR A 165 -8.14 11.39 -6.11
N ASP A 166 -8.52 12.39 -5.29
CA ASP A 166 -9.88 12.49 -4.76
C ASP A 166 -10.84 12.70 -5.93
N GLN A 167 -11.83 11.83 -6.07
CA GLN A 167 -12.78 11.89 -7.18
C GLN A 167 -13.55 13.20 -7.22
N TRP A 168 -13.82 13.83 -6.06
CA TRP A 168 -14.62 15.05 -6.02
C TRP A 168 -13.73 16.29 -6.16
N SER A 169 -12.71 16.44 -5.32
CA SER A 169 -11.88 17.65 -5.36
C SER A 169 -10.83 17.67 -6.46
N GLY A 170 -10.52 16.52 -7.07
CA GLY A 170 -9.40 16.38 -8.01
C GLY A 170 -8.03 16.54 -7.34
N ALA A 171 -7.95 16.66 -6.02
CA ALA A 171 -6.70 16.81 -5.31
C ALA A 171 -5.93 15.48 -5.26
N ARG A 172 -4.63 15.53 -5.56
CA ARG A 172 -3.74 14.37 -5.42
C ARG A 172 -3.59 14.01 -3.94
N LYS A 173 -3.66 12.71 -3.64
CA LYS A 173 -3.51 12.12 -2.31
C LYS A 173 -2.42 11.06 -2.32
N TYR A 174 -1.79 10.91 -1.17
CA TYR A 174 -0.76 9.92 -0.91
C TYR A 174 -1.13 9.18 0.37
N TYR A 175 -1.11 7.86 0.29
CA TYR A 175 -1.34 6.96 1.42
C TYR A 175 -0.22 5.95 1.48
N GLU A 176 0.17 5.58 2.69
CA GLU A 176 1.24 4.63 2.92
C GLU A 176 0.77 3.62 3.98
N SER A 177 1.07 2.35 3.74
CA SER A 177 0.75 1.30 4.71
C SER A 177 1.71 1.35 5.89
N GLN A 178 1.31 0.67 6.97
CA GLN A 178 2.26 0.22 7.98
C GLN A 178 3.35 -0.68 7.35
N PRO A 179 4.55 -0.74 7.95
CA PRO A 179 5.59 -1.67 7.53
C PRO A 179 5.18 -3.10 7.87
N TYR A 180 5.12 -3.97 6.86
CA TYR A 180 4.86 -5.40 7.03
C TYR A 180 6.16 -6.15 7.22
N LYS A 181 6.31 -6.80 8.37
CA LYS A 181 7.42 -7.68 8.69
C LYS A 181 7.05 -9.11 8.36
N ILE A 182 8.02 -10.01 8.50
CA ILE A 182 7.76 -11.44 8.31
C ILE A 182 6.68 -12.00 9.25
N THR A 183 6.58 -11.47 10.46
CA THR A 183 5.57 -11.85 11.45
C THR A 183 4.14 -11.49 11.02
N ASP A 184 3.99 -10.61 10.03
CA ASP A 184 2.71 -10.14 9.53
C ASP A 184 2.21 -10.98 8.34
N ILE A 185 2.96 -12.03 7.96
CA ILE A 185 2.56 -12.96 6.91
C ILE A 185 1.69 -14.07 7.53
N VAL A 186 0.44 -14.19 7.06
CA VAL A 186 -0.54 -15.16 7.57
C VAL A 186 -1.19 -15.93 6.44
N HIS A 187 -1.25 -17.26 6.59
CA HIS A 187 -2.05 -18.13 5.73
C HIS A 187 -3.53 -17.98 6.06
N GLY A 188 -4.27 -17.28 5.21
CA GLY A 188 -5.65 -16.93 5.52
C GLY A 188 -6.34 -16.13 4.42
N ARG A 189 -7.60 -15.77 4.66
CA ARG A 189 -8.42 -14.94 3.79
C ARG A 189 -8.71 -13.60 4.45
N PHE A 190 -9.03 -12.59 3.65
CA PHE A 190 -9.42 -11.29 4.19
C PHE A 190 -10.88 -11.30 4.66
N ASP A 191 -11.13 -10.77 5.86
CA ASP A 191 -12.42 -10.32 6.33
C ASP A 191 -12.32 -8.82 6.66
N GLY A 192 -12.99 -7.97 5.90
CA GLY A 192 -12.69 -6.53 5.91
C GLY A 192 -11.22 -6.26 5.57
N LEU A 193 -10.50 -5.58 6.47
CA LEU A 193 -9.04 -5.35 6.37
C LEU A 193 -8.22 -6.37 7.18
N GLU A 194 -8.86 -7.24 7.95
CA GLU A 194 -8.18 -8.23 8.78
C GLU A 194 -7.92 -9.52 7.99
N VAL A 195 -6.84 -10.21 8.31
CA VAL A 195 -6.58 -11.57 7.78
C VAL A 195 -7.04 -12.61 8.78
N VAL A 196 -8.09 -13.35 8.41
CA VAL A 196 -8.59 -14.50 9.17
C VAL A 196 -7.85 -15.75 8.72
N PRO A 197 -7.12 -16.44 9.63
CA PRO A 197 -6.44 -17.69 9.30
C PRO A 197 -7.40 -18.74 8.76
N PHE A 198 -6.92 -19.62 7.90
CA PHE A 198 -7.68 -20.82 7.58
C PHE A 198 -7.80 -21.67 8.85
N SER A 199 -9.02 -21.94 9.30
CA SER A 199 -9.24 -22.86 10.42
C SER A 199 -8.71 -24.23 10.02
N ALA A 200 -7.89 -24.84 10.87
CA ALA A 200 -7.39 -26.20 10.67
C ALA A 200 -8.54 -27.23 10.54
N ASP A 201 -9.74 -26.87 10.99
CA ASP A 201 -10.88 -27.78 11.15
C ASP A 201 -11.86 -27.80 9.96
N ALA A 202 -11.57 -27.11 8.86
CA ALA A 202 -12.48 -27.09 7.68
C ALA A 202 -12.27 -28.27 6.71
N GLY A 203 -11.45 -29.26 7.08
CA GLY A 203 -11.09 -30.39 6.24
C GLY A 203 -10.78 -31.65 7.05
N SER A 204 -11.79 -32.21 7.69
CA SER A 204 -11.84 -33.62 8.09
C SER A 204 -13.18 -34.21 7.67
#